data_AF-A0A0H5QJY5-F1
#
_entry.id   AF-A0A0H5QJY5-F1
#
_cell.length_a   1.000
_cell.length_b   1.000
_cell.length_c   1.000
_cell.angle_alpha   90.00
_cell.angle_beta   90.00
_cell.angle_gamma   90.00
#
_symmetry.space_group_name_H-M   'P 1'
#
loop_
_entity.id
_entity.type
_entity.pdbx_description
1 polymer ?
#
loop_
_entity_poly.entity_id
_entity_poly.type
_entity_poly.pdbx_seq_one_letter_code
_entity_poly.pdbx_strand_id
1 'polypeptide(L)'
;EDMYQMSVEPRLAPDTEEYIDIAFEEGVPVSVNDERLSPADLLDRLNTMGGRHGVGRIDVVENRVVGIKSRGLYETPGGTILHIAAREIESLTLDKRMMKMKDAL
;
A
#
# COMPACT_ATOMS: atom_id res chain seq x y z
N GLU A 1 -21.22 0.18 -1.93
CA GLU A 1 -20.34 0.09 -3.10
C GLU A 1 -20.03 1.45 -3.68
N ASP A 2 -21.03 2.32 -3.89
CA ASP A 2 -20.89 3.67 -4.49
C ASP A 2 -19.87 4.63 -3.83
N MET A 3 -19.35 4.30 -2.65
CA MET A 3 -18.33 5.09 -1.95
C MET A 3 -16.90 4.75 -2.35
N TYR A 4 -16.66 3.54 -2.87
CA TYR A 4 -15.33 3.10 -3.30
C TYR A 4 -15.16 3.43 -4.79
N GLN A 5 -14.08 4.10 -5.14
CA GLN A 5 -13.80 4.60 -6.49
C GLN A 5 -12.50 4.07 -7.07
N MET A 6 -11.54 3.65 -6.22
CA MET A 6 -10.21 3.24 -6.65
C MET A 6 -10.05 1.71 -6.76
N SER A 7 -10.87 0.96 -6.03
CA SER A 7 -10.76 -0.49 -5.94
C SER A 7 -12.08 -1.18 -6.29
N VAL A 8 -12.01 -2.41 -6.78
CA VAL A 8 -13.17 -3.28 -6.94
C VAL A 8 -13.52 -3.95 -5.63
N GLU A 9 -14.76 -4.42 -5.53
CA GLU A 9 -15.13 -5.23 -4.39
C GLU A 9 -14.34 -6.53 -4.35
N PRO A 10 -13.82 -6.98 -3.19
CA PRO A 10 -13.04 -8.23 -3.13
C PRO A 10 -13.78 -9.45 -3.67
N ARG A 11 -15.13 -9.47 -3.59
CA ARG A 11 -15.96 -10.55 -4.15
C ARG A 11 -16.05 -10.55 -5.69
N LEU A 12 -15.64 -9.45 -6.32
CA LEU A 12 -15.62 -9.23 -7.77
C LEU A 12 -14.18 -9.15 -8.31
N ALA A 13 -13.18 -9.32 -7.44
CA ALA A 13 -11.78 -9.39 -7.85
C ALA A 13 -11.55 -10.63 -8.74
N PRO A 14 -10.54 -10.61 -9.64
CA PRO A 14 -10.19 -11.78 -10.43
C PRO A 14 -9.88 -13.01 -9.57
N ASP A 15 -10.28 -14.19 -10.04
CA ASP A 15 -9.96 -15.48 -9.40
C ASP A 15 -8.51 -15.95 -9.64
N THR A 16 -7.70 -15.13 -10.31
CA THR A 16 -6.29 -15.40 -10.65
C THR A 16 -5.39 -14.39 -9.98
N GLU A 17 -4.31 -14.85 -9.38
CA GLU A 17 -3.27 -14.01 -8.81
C GLU A 17 -2.54 -13.17 -9.86
N GLU A 18 -1.98 -12.04 -9.42
CA GLU A 18 -1.09 -11.20 -10.21
C GLU A 18 0.19 -10.95 -9.42
N TYR A 19 1.33 -11.25 -10.04
CA TYR A 19 2.64 -11.01 -9.45
C TYR A 19 3.08 -9.57 -9.75
N ILE A 20 3.65 -8.92 -8.73
CA ILE A 20 4.16 -7.55 -8.81
C ILE A 20 5.59 -7.57 -8.26
N ASP A 21 6.56 -7.26 -9.12
CA ASP A 21 7.94 -7.07 -8.73
C ASP A 21 8.21 -5.58 -8.52
N ILE A 22 8.71 -5.20 -7.35
CA ILE A 22 9.01 -3.81 -7.01
C ILE A 22 10.48 -3.71 -6.63
N ALA A 23 11.26 -2.94 -7.39
CA ALA A 23 12.65 -2.67 -7.04
C ALA A 23 12.77 -1.43 -6.17
N PHE A 24 13.65 -1.51 -5.17
CA PHE A 24 13.97 -0.42 -4.26
C PHE A 24 15.43 -0.02 -4.38
N GLU A 25 15.70 1.28 -4.31
CA GLU A 25 17.04 1.87 -4.19
C GLU A 25 17.04 2.80 -2.97
N GLU A 26 17.95 2.54 -2.01
CA GLU A 26 18.07 3.35 -0.78
C GLU A 26 16.74 3.56 -0.02
N GLY A 27 15.87 2.55 -0.04
CA GLY A 27 14.55 2.57 0.60
C GLY A 27 13.44 3.24 -0.22
N VAL A 28 13.73 3.71 -1.44
CA VAL A 28 12.76 4.33 -2.34
C VAL A 28 12.37 3.34 -3.45
N PRO A 29 11.08 3.09 -3.72
CA PRO A 29 10.66 2.28 -4.86
C PRO A 29 10.96 3.02 -6.17
N VAL A 30 11.61 2.35 -7.12
CA VAL A 30 12.07 2.96 -8.39
C VAL A 30 11.52 2.29 -9.65
N SER A 31 10.97 1.08 -9.54
CA SER A 31 10.40 0.35 -10.68
C SER A 31 9.32 -0.63 -10.27
N VAL A 32 8.44 -0.97 -11.21
CA VAL A 32 7.42 -2.03 -11.09
C VAL A 32 7.51 -2.92 -12.33
N ASN A 33 7.62 -4.24 -12.14
CA ASN A 33 7.78 -5.24 -13.20
C ASN A 33 8.88 -4.86 -14.20
N ASP A 34 10.08 -4.58 -13.66
CA ASP A 34 11.29 -4.16 -14.38
C ASP A 34 11.22 -2.81 -15.13
N GLU A 35 10.09 -2.09 -15.05
CA GLU A 35 9.92 -0.77 -15.66
C GLU A 35 10.23 0.34 -14.65
N ARG A 36 11.27 1.15 -14.91
CA ARG A 36 11.56 2.34 -14.10
C ARG A 36 10.49 3.41 -14.33
N LEU A 37 9.95 3.92 -13.23
CA LEU A 37 8.83 4.87 -13.25
C LEU A 37 9.15 6.08 -12.38
N SER A 38 8.49 7.21 -12.67
CA SER A 38 8.45 8.32 -11.72
C SER A 38 7.67 7.89 -10.47
N PRO A 39 7.88 8.51 -9.29
CA PRO A 39 7.13 8.15 -8.08
C PRO A 39 5.60 8.23 -8.25
N ALA A 40 5.12 9.19 -9.05
CA ALA A 40 3.69 9.34 -9.31
C ALA A 40 3.16 8.20 -10.21
N ASP A 41 3.85 7.90 -11.30
CA ASP A 41 3.44 6.83 -12.22
C ASP A 41 3.53 5.46 -11.56
N LEU A 42 4.54 5.25 -10.70
CA LEU A 42 4.70 4.04 -9.91
C LEU A 42 3.50 3.83 -8.98
N LEU A 43 3.12 4.87 -8.23
CA LEU A 43 1.98 4.80 -7.32
C LEU A 43 0.66 4.58 -8.09
N ASP A 44 0.47 5.25 -9.22
CA ASP A 44 -0.71 5.10 -10.06
C ASP A 44 -0.82 3.68 -10.65
N ARG A 45 0.32 3.12 -11.08
CA ARG A 45 0.40 1.74 -11.55
C ARG A 45 -0.01 0.75 -10.47
N LEU A 46 0.53 0.91 -9.25
CA LEU A 46 0.18 0.05 -8.12
C LEU A 46 -1.27 0.25 -7.64
N ASN A 47 -1.80 1.48 -7.73
CA ASN A 47 -3.22 1.75 -7.46
C ASN A 47 -4.11 0.98 -8.42
N THR A 48 -3.79 0.99 -9.72
CA THR A 48 -4.55 0.28 -10.74
C THR A 48 -4.50 -1.23 -10.52
N MET A 49 -3.31 -1.79 -10.32
CA MET A 49 -3.12 -3.23 -10.11
C MET A 49 -3.79 -3.68 -8.81
N GLY A 50 -3.46 -3.06 -7.67
CA GLY A 50 -4.06 -3.40 -6.37
C GLY A 50 -5.57 -3.15 -6.33
N GLY A 51 -6.02 -2.06 -6.93
CA GLY A 51 -7.44 -1.70 -7.00
C GLY A 51 -8.26 -2.76 -7.70
N ARG A 52 -7.78 -3.32 -8.82
CA ARG A 52 -8.42 -4.43 -9.54
C ARG A 52 -8.55 -5.71 -8.70
N HIS A 53 -7.71 -5.88 -7.68
CA HIS A 53 -7.75 -7.04 -6.76
C HIS A 53 -8.40 -6.72 -5.41
N GLY A 54 -9.04 -5.54 -5.27
CA GLY A 54 -9.73 -5.14 -4.04
C GLY A 54 -8.80 -4.84 -2.86
N VAL A 55 -7.52 -4.58 -3.12
CA VAL A 55 -6.50 -4.30 -2.09
C VAL A 55 -6.67 -2.88 -1.54
N GLY A 56 -6.46 -2.71 -0.23
CA GLY A 56 -6.32 -1.39 0.40
C GLY A 56 -7.64 -0.69 0.74
N ARG A 57 -8.77 -1.41 0.79
CA ARG A 57 -10.02 -0.90 1.39
C ARG A 57 -9.94 -0.97 2.91
N ILE A 58 -10.15 0.15 3.59
CA ILE A 58 -10.13 0.24 5.06
C ILE A 58 -11.42 0.91 5.55
N ASP A 59 -12.09 0.28 6.51
CA ASP A 59 -13.22 0.84 7.26
C ASP A 59 -12.82 0.91 8.73
N VAL A 60 -12.70 2.13 9.26
CA VAL A 60 -12.11 2.34 10.58
C VAL A 60 -12.82 3.45 11.34
N VAL A 61 -12.88 3.29 12.66
CA VAL A 61 -13.21 4.37 13.58
C VAL A 61 -11.91 4.95 14.14
N GLU A 62 -11.66 6.22 13.85
CA GLU A 62 -10.43 6.92 14.22
C GLU A 62 -10.71 8.03 15.26
N ASN A 63 -9.69 8.36 16.06
CA ASN A 63 -9.73 9.53 16.93
C ASN A 63 -9.19 10.75 16.17
N ARG A 64 -9.96 11.84 16.13
CA ARG A 64 -9.53 13.10 15.54
C ARG A 64 -8.84 13.98 16.57
N VAL A 65 -7.94 14.84 16.09
CA VAL A 65 -7.19 15.79 16.92
C VAL A 65 -8.11 16.70 17.75
N VAL A 66 -9.32 17.00 17.26
CA VAL A 66 -10.32 17.82 17.97
C VAL A 66 -11.08 17.07 19.08
N GLY A 67 -10.69 15.83 19.42
CA GLY A 67 -11.23 15.08 20.55
C GLY A 67 -12.50 14.27 20.27
N ILE A 68 -12.87 14.08 18.99
CA ILE A 68 -14.04 13.29 18.59
C ILE A 68 -13.63 12.00 17.87
N LYS A 69 -14.53 11.02 17.83
CA LYS A 69 -14.41 9.85 16.96
C LYS A 69 -15.10 10.09 15.63
N SER A 70 -14.56 9.53 14.56
CA SER A 70 -15.17 9.52 13.23
C SER A 70 -15.01 8.14 12.60
N ARG A 71 -16.01 7.68 11.84
CA ARG A 71 -15.88 6.50 10.99
C ARG A 71 -15.51 6.96 9.59
N GLY A 72 -14.41 6.44 9.06
CA GLY A 72 -13.91 6.74 7.73
C GLY A 72 -13.80 5.48 6.89
N LEU A 73 -14.08 5.63 5.60
CA LEU A 73 -13.79 4.65 4.57
C LEU A 73 -12.63 5.21 3.74
N TYR A 74 -11.58 4.42 3.57
CA TYR A 74 -10.37 4.81 2.87
C TYR A 74 -10.00 3.77 1.82
N GLU A 75 -9.37 4.24 0.75
CA GLU A 75 -8.77 3.41 -0.30
C GLU A 75 -7.32 3.82 -0.51
N THR A 76 -6.41 2.88 -0.32
CA THR A 76 -4.98 3.07 -0.57
C THR A 76 -4.37 1.83 -1.22
N PRO A 77 -4.78 1.41 -2.43
CA PRO A 77 -4.31 0.14 -2.98
C PRO A 77 -2.79 0.12 -3.18
N GLY A 78 -2.24 1.13 -3.88
CA GLY A 78 -0.80 1.24 -4.10
C GLY A 78 -0.03 1.54 -2.82
N GLY A 79 -0.59 2.36 -1.93
CA GLY A 79 0.00 2.64 -0.61
C GLY A 79 0.10 1.39 0.28
N THR A 80 -0.91 0.53 0.24
CA THR A 80 -0.94 -0.74 0.99
C THR A 80 0.13 -1.70 0.47
N ILE A 81 0.24 -1.83 -0.86
CA ILE A 81 1.28 -2.65 -1.50
C ILE A 81 2.68 -2.13 -1.15
N LEU A 82 2.92 -0.83 -1.30
CA LEU A 82 4.21 -0.21 -0.99
C LEU A 82 4.58 -0.34 0.49
N HIS A 83 3.62 -0.20 1.40
CA HIS A 83 3.88 -0.34 2.83
C HIS A 83 4.37 -1.75 3.17
N ILE A 84 3.73 -2.78 2.59
CA ILE A 84 4.14 -4.18 2.78
C ILE A 84 5.51 -4.41 2.13
N ALA A 85 5.71 -4.00 0.88
CA ALA A 85 6.98 -4.20 0.18
C ALA A 85 8.16 -3.51 0.89
N ALA A 86 7.97 -2.27 1.36
CA ALA A 86 8.99 -1.56 2.13
C ALA A 86 9.32 -2.27 3.46
N ARG A 87 8.30 -2.78 4.17
CA ARG A 87 8.49 -3.57 5.40
C ARG A 87 9.29 -4.84 5.15
N GLU A 88 9.03 -5.53 4.05
CA GLU A 88 9.78 -6.74 3.68
C GLU A 88 11.26 -6.43 3.40
N ILE A 89 11.55 -5.39 2.60
CA ILE A 89 12.93 -4.94 2.34
C ILE A 89 13.64 -4.54 3.64
N GLU A 90 12.96 -3.80 4.52
CA GLU A 90 13.51 -3.42 5.82
C GLU A 90 13.81 -4.63 6.71
N SER A 91 12.96 -5.66 6.69
CA SER A 91 13.18 -6.87 7.47
C SER A 91 14.45 -7.63 7.06
N LEU A 92 14.87 -7.49 5.80
CA LEU A 92 16.06 -8.12 5.24
C LEU A 92 17.32 -7.26 5.43
N THR A 93 17.17 -5.93 5.50
CA THR A 93 18.29 -4.97 5.45
C THR A 93 18.59 -4.30 6.79
N LEU A 94 17.63 -4.26 7.72
CA LEU A 94 17.78 -3.67 9.04
C LEU A 94 17.89 -4.74 10.11
N ASP A 95 18.78 -4.52 11.08
CA ASP A 95 18.81 -5.37 12.26
C ASP A 95 17.63 -5.08 13.21
N LYS A 96 17.38 -6.02 14.11
CA LYS A 96 16.27 -5.97 15.07
C LYS A 96 16.22 -4.69 15.91
N ARG A 97 17.38 -4.14 16.31
CA ARG A 97 17.41 -2.94 17.15
C ARG A 97 17.02 -1.72 16.33
N MET A 98 17.49 -1.64 15.09
CA MET A 98 17.18 -0.57 14.15
C MET A 98 15.69 -0.58 13.77
N MET A 99 15.11 -1.75 13.46
CA MET A 99 13.67 -1.86 13.21
C MET A 99 12.83 -1.39 14.41
N LYS A 100 13.17 -1.83 15.62
CA LYS A 100 12.46 -1.39 16.84
C LYS A 100 12.56 0.11 17.08
N MET A 101 13.73 0.69 16.81
CA MET A 101 13.94 2.13 16.96
C MET A 101 13.08 2.90 15.94
N LYS A 102 13.07 2.45 14.69
CA LYS A 102 12.23 3.04 13.63
C LYS A 102 10.74 2.99 13.99
N ASP A 103 10.25 1.86 14.49
CA ASP A 103 8.83 1.67 14.83
C ASP A 103 8.36 2.51 16.02
N ALA A 104 9.29 3.00 16.84
CA ALA A 104 9.00 3.85 17.99
C ALA A 104 9.03 5.36 17.66
N LEU A 105 9.44 5.73 16.45
CA LEU A 105 9.47 7.11 15.94
C LEU A 105 8.20 7.43 15.16
#